data_AF-A0A3C1QS59-F1
#
_entry.id   AF-A0A3C1QS59-F1
#
_cell.length_a   1.000
_cell.length_b   1.000
_cell.length_c   1.000
_cell.angle_alpha   90.00
_cell.angle_beta   90.00
_cell.angle_gamma   90.00
#
_symmetry.space_group_name_H-M   'P 1'
#
loop_
_entity.id
_entity.type
_entity.pdbx_description
1 polymer ?
#
loop_
_entity_poly.entity_id
_entity_poly.type
_entity_poly.pdbx_seq_one_letter_code
_entity_poly.pdbx_strand_id
1 'polypeptide(L)'
;AQKLSEIQEGERTALDNSMLLFCSSMLNGGHDATQLPVVLVGGGGGTIRGNRVLDYLGQENRQMCRLYLSMMDRCGLHFDRFGDADQRLDEL
;
A
#
# COMPACT_ATOMS: atom_id res chain seq x y z
N ALA A 1 15.09 -0.42 2.96
CA ALA A 1 14.90 -0.20 1.52
C ALA A 1 16.21 -0.20 0.74
N GLN A 2 17.27 0.48 1.20
CA GLN A 2 18.56 0.58 0.49
C GLN A 2 19.12 -0.76 -0.05
N LYS A 3 19.16 -1.81 0.77
CA LYS A 3 19.62 -3.13 0.32
C LYS A 3 18.85 -3.67 -0.89
N LEU A 4 17.53 -3.43 -0.95
CA LEU A 4 16.69 -3.88 -2.07
C LEU A 4 16.85 -3.00 -3.31
N SER A 5 17.13 -1.70 -3.14
CA SER A 5 17.39 -0.81 -4.29
C SER A 5 18.75 -1.05 -4.95
N GLU A 6 19.66 -1.74 -4.25
CA GLU A 6 21.00 -2.08 -4.79
C GLU A 6 21.01 -3.44 -5.51
N ILE A 7 19.94 -4.24 -5.41
CA ILE A 7 19.84 -5.54 -6.07
C ILE A 7 19.14 -5.36 -7.42
N GLN A 8 19.84 -5.68 -8.51
CA GLN A 8 19.30 -5.61 -9.87
C GLN A 8 18.53 -6.89 -10.25
N GLU A 9 17.32 -6.75 -10.78
CA GLU A 9 16.45 -7.81 -11.30
C GLU A 9 15.98 -7.47 -12.72
N GLY A 10 16.84 -7.73 -13.71
CA GLY A 10 16.60 -7.34 -15.11
C GLY A 10 16.69 -5.83 -15.29
N GLU A 11 15.64 -5.21 -15.82
CA GLU A 11 15.59 -3.75 -16.09
C GLU A 11 15.26 -2.90 -14.85
N ARG A 12 14.99 -3.53 -13.70
CA ARG A 12 14.53 -2.86 -12.47
C ARG A 12 15.27 -3.39 -11.24
N THR A 13 15.15 -2.72 -10.11
CA THR A 13 15.70 -3.19 -8.84
C THR A 13 14.72 -4.09 -8.09
N ALA A 14 15.21 -4.88 -7.13
CA ALA A 14 14.34 -5.68 -6.26
C ALA A 14 13.34 -4.80 -5.48
N LEU A 15 13.71 -3.55 -5.16
CA LEU A 15 12.79 -2.60 -4.54
C LEU A 15 11.65 -2.16 -5.49
N ASP A 16 11.94 -1.99 -6.78
CA ASP A 16 10.93 -1.64 -7.78
C ASP A 16 9.91 -2.77 -8.00
N ASN A 17 10.33 -4.02 -7.81
CA ASN A 17 9.46 -5.19 -7.90
C ASN A 17 8.77 -5.56 -6.58
N SER A 18 9.11 -4.89 -5.49
CA SER A 18 8.57 -5.18 -4.15
C SER A 18 7.49 -4.18 -3.73
N MET A 19 6.69 -4.59 -2.75
CA MET A 19 5.84 -3.72 -1.93
C MET A 19 6.11 -4.02 -0.45
N LEU A 20 6.55 -3.00 0.29
CA LEU A 20 6.81 -3.08 1.73
C LEU A 20 5.81 -2.18 2.47
N LEU A 21 4.89 -2.80 3.18
CA LEU A 21 3.92 -2.09 4.02
C LEU A 21 4.40 -2.05 5.47
N PHE A 22 4.63 -0.85 5.98
CA PHE A 22 4.84 -0.59 7.39
C PHE A 22 3.62 0.14 7.95
N CYS A 23 2.90 -0.50 8.86
CA CYS A 23 1.68 0.06 9.43
C CYS A 23 1.47 -0.36 10.88
N SER A 24 0.59 0.36 11.57
CA SER A 24 0.06 -0.05 12.87
C SER A 24 -1.43 -0.39 12.73
N SER A 25 -1.93 -1.27 13.59
CA SER A 25 -3.36 -1.54 13.72
C SER A 25 -4.10 -0.47 14.53
N MET A 26 -3.38 0.45 15.17
CA MET A 26 -3.91 1.52 16.01
C MET A 26 -3.05 2.78 15.95
N LEU A 27 -3.66 3.97 16.11
CA LEU A 27 -2.93 5.24 16.22
C LEU A 27 -2.07 5.30 17.49
N ASN A 28 -2.66 4.91 18.62
CA ASN A 28 -2.08 4.91 19.95
C ASN A 28 -2.72 3.81 20.82
N GLY A 29 -2.30 3.70 22.08
CA GLY A 29 -2.83 2.70 23.02
C GLY A 29 -4.31 2.86 23.41
N GLY A 30 -5.02 3.86 22.87
CA GLY A 30 -6.45 4.09 23.08
C GLY A 30 -7.37 3.32 22.13
N HIS A 31 -6.86 2.37 21.34
CA HIS A 31 -7.63 1.56 20.38
C HIS A 31 -8.31 2.37 19.25
N ASP A 32 -7.78 3.54 18.90
CA ASP A 32 -8.23 4.26 17.70
C ASP A 32 -7.69 3.58 16.44
N ALA A 33 -8.57 2.86 15.74
CA ALA A 33 -8.28 2.20 14.47
C ALA A 33 -8.71 3.03 13.24
N THR A 34 -9.20 4.26 13.45
CA THR A 34 -9.68 5.13 12.36
C THR A 34 -8.54 5.93 11.73
N GLN A 35 -7.45 6.16 12.46
CA GLN A 35 -6.30 6.95 12.01
C GLN A 35 -5.00 6.16 12.06
N LEU A 36 -4.82 5.25 11.09
CA LEU A 36 -3.66 4.36 11.10
C LEU A 36 -2.42 5.02 10.49
N PRO A 37 -1.25 4.94 11.14
CA PRO A 37 0.00 5.28 10.49
C PRO A 37 0.32 4.22 9.44
N VAL A 38 0.50 4.65 8.19
CA VAL A 38 0.74 3.78 7.04
C VAL A 38 1.86 4.35 6.20
N VAL A 39 2.86 3.51 5.89
CA VAL A 39 3.93 3.80 4.94
C VAL A 39 4.05 2.63 3.97
N LEU A 40 3.92 2.90 2.68
CA LEU A 40 4.18 1.94 1.62
C LEU A 40 5.45 2.33 0.87
N VAL A 41 6.38 1.38 0.72
CA VAL A 41 7.65 1.57 0.02
C VAL A 41 7.83 0.51 -1.05
N GLY A 42 8.33 0.90 -2.22
CA GLY A 42 8.59 0.01 -3.35
C GLY A 42 7.75 0.35 -4.58
N GLY A 43 8.12 -0.23 -5.71
CA GLY A 43 7.52 0.09 -7.01
C GLY A 43 6.35 -0.81 -7.40
N GLY A 44 6.11 -1.93 -6.70
CA GLY A 44 5.04 -2.87 -7.04
C GLY A 44 5.07 -3.34 -8.51
N GLY A 45 6.25 -3.65 -9.03
CA GLY A 45 6.44 -3.97 -10.45
C GLY A 45 6.46 -2.72 -11.34
N GLY A 46 6.89 -1.58 -10.82
CA GLY A 46 6.93 -0.29 -11.52
C GLY A 46 5.56 0.38 -11.71
N THR A 47 4.53 -0.07 -11.00
CA THR A 47 3.14 0.42 -11.13
C THR A 47 2.73 1.38 -10.02
N ILE A 48 3.55 1.53 -8.97
CA ILE A 48 3.26 2.42 -7.84
C ILE A 48 4.11 3.68 -7.93
N ARG A 49 3.46 4.84 -7.88
CA ARG A 49 4.16 6.13 -7.86
C ARG A 49 4.53 6.52 -6.43
N GLY A 50 5.82 6.45 -6.10
CA GLY A 50 6.37 6.91 -4.82
C GLY A 50 6.51 8.43 -4.68
N ASN A 51 7.24 8.87 -3.65
CA ASN A 51 7.55 10.28 -3.35
C ASN A 51 6.31 11.19 -3.22
N ARG A 52 5.29 10.71 -2.49
CA ARG A 52 4.03 11.43 -2.24
C ARG A 52 3.56 11.19 -0.82
N VAL A 53 2.80 12.14 -0.29
CA VAL A 53 1.95 11.97 0.88
C VAL A 53 0.51 12.05 0.40
N LEU A 54 -0.30 11.06 0.75
CA LEU A 54 -1.71 10.99 0.39
C LEU A 54 -2.51 11.18 1.67
N ASP A 55 -3.36 12.21 1.69
CA ASP A 55 -4.23 12.51 2.82
C ASP A 55 -5.66 12.04 2.53
N TYR A 56 -6.14 11.13 3.37
CA TYR A 56 -7.48 10.58 3.29
C TYR A 56 -8.36 11.00 4.48
N LEU A 57 -7.90 11.93 5.32
CA LEU A 57 -8.70 12.44 6.43
C LEU A 57 -10.00 13.06 5.90
N GLY A 58 -11.12 12.69 6.50
CA GLY A 58 -12.46 13.16 6.11
C GLY A 58 -13.07 12.48 4.88
N GLN A 59 -12.35 11.57 4.21
CA GLN A 59 -12.89 10.80 3.09
C GLN A 59 -13.77 9.64 3.59
N GLU A 60 -14.93 9.43 2.98
CA GLU A 60 -15.88 8.36 3.36
C GLU A 60 -15.34 6.96 3.07
N ASN A 61 -14.48 6.83 2.07
CA ASN A 61 -13.90 5.58 1.59
C ASN A 61 -12.50 5.31 2.17
N ARG A 62 -12.22 5.78 3.40
CA ARG A 62 -10.92 5.61 4.06
C ARG A 62 -10.77 4.23 4.71
N GLN A 63 -10.69 3.18 3.90
CA GLN A 63 -10.55 1.80 4.39
C GLN A 63 -9.18 1.22 4.04
N MET A 64 -8.50 0.58 5.00
CA MET A 64 -7.28 -0.20 4.72
C MET A 64 -7.50 -1.32 3.72
N CYS A 65 -8.72 -1.86 3.69
CA CYS A 65 -9.10 -2.92 2.76
C CYS A 65 -8.95 -2.51 1.29
N ARG A 66 -9.14 -1.22 0.94
CA ARG A 66 -8.89 -0.69 -0.42
C ARG A 66 -7.42 -0.76 -0.80
N LEU A 67 -6.53 -0.44 0.15
CA LEU A 67 -5.08 -0.56 -0.04
C LEU A 67 -4.72 -2.04 -0.29
N TYR A 68 -5.25 -2.95 0.51
CA TYR A 68 -4.99 -4.39 0.35
C TYR A 68 -5.51 -4.94 -0.98
N LEU A 69 -6.71 -4.56 -1.43
CA LEU A 69 -7.21 -4.91 -2.77
C LEU A 69 -6.24 -4.48 -3.86
N SER A 70 -5.77 -3.24 -3.79
CA SER A 70 -4.88 -2.64 -4.79
C SER A 70 -3.49 -3.28 -4.82
N MET A 71 -3.01 -3.76 -3.66
CA MET A 71 -1.77 -4.54 -3.55
C MET A 71 -1.96 -5.97 -4.06
N MET A 72 -3.08 -6.63 -3.75
CA MET A 72 -3.38 -7.97 -4.25
C MET A 72 -3.46 -8.01 -5.78
N ASP A 73 -4.09 -7.01 -6.41
CA ASP A 73 -4.14 -6.90 -7.87
C ASP A 73 -2.73 -6.89 -8.50
N ARG A 74 -1.75 -6.23 -7.84
CA ARG A 74 -0.34 -6.20 -8.27
C ARG A 74 0.42 -7.49 -8.02
N CYS A 75 -0.07 -8.32 -7.11
CA CYS A 75 0.41 -9.69 -6.91
C CYS A 75 -0.28 -10.71 -7.86
N GLY A 76 -1.12 -10.25 -8.79
CA GLY A 76 -1.88 -11.12 -9.69
C GLY A 76 -3.08 -11.81 -9.03
N LEU A 77 -3.52 -11.30 -7.87
CA LEU A 77 -4.66 -11.81 -7.12
C LEU A 77 -5.83 -10.84 -7.25
N HIS A 78 -6.79 -11.18 -8.11
CA HIS A 78 -7.93 -10.33 -8.42
C HIS A 78 -9.17 -10.75 -7.64
N PHE A 79 -9.66 -9.87 -6.76
CA PHE A 79 -10.86 -10.07 -5.96
C PHE A 79 -11.83 -8.90 -6.13
N ASP A 80 -13.12 -9.16 -6.20
CA ASP A 80 -14.12 -8.08 -6.27
C ASP A 80 -14.20 -7.29 -4.95
N ARG A 81 -13.88 -7.93 -3.83
CA ARG A 81 -14.05 -7.38 -2.49
C ARG A 81 -13.05 -7.95 -1.50
N PHE A 82 -12.66 -7.15 -0.51
CA PHE A 82 -11.91 -7.58 0.67
C PHE A 82 -12.42 -6.82 1.89
N GLY A 83 -12.82 -7.54 2.94
CA GLY A 83 -13.44 -6.93 4.13
C GLY A 83 -14.67 -6.08 3.78
N ASP A 84 -14.56 -4.78 4.07
CA ASP A 84 -15.55 -3.73 3.85
C ASP A 84 -15.27 -2.85 2.62
N ALA A 85 -14.29 -3.20 1.78
CA ALA A 85 -13.99 -2.50 0.54
C ALA A 85 -14.32 -3.36 -0.69
N ASP A 86 -14.98 -2.74 -1.67
CA ASP A 86 -15.28 -3.26 -3.02
C ASP A 86 -14.59 -2.44 -4.13
N GLN A 87 -13.83 -1.42 -3.73
CA GLN A 87 -13.12 -0.51 -4.64
C GLN A 87 -11.63 -0.47 -4.29
N ARG A 88 -10.81 -0.18 -5.30
CA ARG A 88 -9.36 -0.03 -5.15
C ARG A 88 -9.01 1.39 -4.71
N LEU A 89 -7.76 1.59 -4.33
CA LEU A 89 -7.20 2.91 -4.09
C LEU A 89 -6.64 3.42 -5.42
N ASP A 90 -7.32 4.38 -6.03
CA ASP A 90 -7.05 4.83 -7.40
C ASP A 90 -5.69 5.53 -7.53
N GLU A 91 -5.19 6.09 -6.42
CA GLU A 91 -3.93 6.81 -6.36
C GLU A 91 -2.70 5.91 -6.24
N LEU A 92 -2.90 4.61 -5.99
CA LEU A 92 -1.81 3.64 -5.82
C LEU A 92 -1.17 3.31 -7.17
#